data_AF-A0A4P7GJ33-F1
#
_entry.id   AF-A0A4P7GJ33-F1
#
_cell.length_a   1.000
_cell.length_b   1.000
_cell.length_c   1.000
_cell.angle_alpha   90.00
_cell.angle_beta   90.00
_cell.angle_gamma   90.00
#
_symmetry.space_group_name_H-M   'P 1'
#
loop_
_entity.id
_entity.type
_entity.pdbx_description
1 polymer ?
#
loop_
_entity_poly.entity_id
_entity_poly.type
_entity_poly.pdbx_seq_one_letter_code
_entity_poly.pdbx_strand_id
1 'polypeptide(L)' 'MSTNVERDPFLKIVTPDTTPEEVAAIVAVLSSLGSDEPPAPRRTPEWNRPGRLTRVTHRHGAGAWRASGLPR' A
#
# COMPACT_ATOMS: atom_id res chain seq x y z
N MET A 1 -5.57 -15.25 -28.94
CA MET A 1 -6.86 -15.05 -28.24
C MET A 1 -6.62 -14.21 -27.00
N SER A 2 -6.97 -12.92 -27.01
CA SER A 2 -6.95 -12.10 -25.79
C SER A 2 -8.31 -12.23 -25.09
N THR A 3 -8.33 -12.78 -23.88
CA THR A 3 -9.54 -12.89 -23.06
C THR A 3 -9.82 -11.52 -22.45
N ASN A 4 -10.83 -10.83 -22.98
CA ASN A 4 -11.37 -9.62 -22.38
C ASN A 4 -12.01 -10.01 -21.04
N VAL A 5 -11.45 -9.53 -19.93
CA VAL A 5 -12.02 -9.78 -18.60
C VAL A 5 -13.19 -8.82 -18.46
N GLU A 6 -14.39 -9.34 -18.65
CA GLU A 6 -15.65 -8.65 -18.44
C GLU A 6 -15.74 -8.29 -16.95
N ARG A 7 -15.38 -7.05 -16.61
CA ARG A 7 -15.50 -6.51 -15.27
C ARG A 7 -16.85 -5.83 -15.15
N ASP A 8 -17.63 -6.26 -14.17
CA ASP A 8 -18.84 -5.53 -13.81
C ASP A 8 -18.48 -4.08 -13.42
N PRO A 9 -19.24 -3.08 -13.91
CA PRO A 9 -18.95 -1.68 -13.65
C PRO A 9 -19.22 -1.35 -12.18
N PHE A 10 -18.28 -0.64 -11.53
CA PHE A 10 -18.42 -0.18 -10.14
C PHE A 10 -19.55 0.84 -9.95
N LEU A 11 -19.92 1.58 -11.01
CA LEU A 11 -21.01 2.55 -11.01
C LEU A 11 -21.85 2.37 -12.28
N LYS A 12 -23.17 2.32 -12.13
CA LYS A 12 -24.12 2.22 -13.24
C LYS A 12 -25.12 3.37 -13.18
N ILE A 13 -25.22 4.12 -14.29
CA ILE A 13 -26.25 5.15 -14.47
C ILE A 13 -27.51 4.45 -14.99
N VAL A 14 -28.61 4.55 -14.25
CA VAL A 14 -29.89 3.90 -14.61
C VAL A 14 -30.84 4.90 -15.30
N THR A 15 -30.69 6.18 -15.03
CA THR A 15 -31.51 7.25 -15.60
C THR A 15 -31.00 7.60 -17.01
N PRO A 16 -31.83 7.48 -18.06
CA PRO A 16 -31.39 7.66 -19.45
C PRO A 16 -30.88 9.06 -19.79
N ASP A 17 -31.43 10.10 -19.16
CA ASP A 17 -31.22 11.51 -19.53
C ASP A 17 -30.28 12.27 -18.56
N THR A 18 -29.47 11.55 -17.78
CA THR A 18 -28.51 12.20 -16.88
C THR A 18 -27.48 12.99 -17.69
N THR A 19 -27.35 14.27 -17.39
CA THR A 19 -26.43 15.14 -18.12
C THR A 19 -24.97 14.89 -17.74
N PRO A 20 -24.00 15.19 -18.61
CA PRO A 20 -22.57 15.05 -18.27
C PRO A 20 -22.18 15.83 -17.00
N GLU A 21 -22.81 16.98 -16.77
CA GLU A 21 -22.58 17.83 -15.60
C GLU A 21 -23.08 17.15 -14.32
N GLU A 22 -24.23 16.49 -14.36
CA GLU A 22 -24.76 15.73 -13.22
C GLU A 22 -23.87 14.53 -12.89
N VAL A 23 -23.39 13.81 -13.90
CA VAL A 23 -22.42 12.72 -13.70
C VAL A 23 -21.15 13.24 -13.05
N ALA A 24 -20.63 14.38 -13.53
CA ALA A 24 -19.43 14.99 -12.96
C ALA A 24 -19.63 15.41 -11.50
N ALA A 25 -20.79 15.99 -11.16
CA ALA A 25 -21.12 16.35 -9.79
C ALA A 25 -21.16 15.13 -8.86
N ILE A 26 -21.78 14.03 -9.30
CA ILE A 26 -21.83 12.78 -8.51
C ILE A 26 -20.43 12.18 -8.33
N VAL A 27 -19.63 12.12 -9.40
CA VAL A 27 -18.25 11.60 -9.34
C VAL A 27 -17.37 12.47 -8.43
N ALA A 28 -17.52 13.79 -8.47
CA ALA A 28 -16.79 14.71 -7.62
C ALA A 28 -17.11 14.48 -6.13
N VAL A 29 -18.41 14.36 -5.79
CA VAL A 29 -18.84 14.06 -4.42
C VAL A 29 -18.31 12.71 -3.95
N LEU A 30 -18.48 11.65 -4.74
CA LEU A 30 -17.97 10.32 -4.37
C LEU A 30 -16.45 10.28 -4.21
N SER A 31 -15.72 11.00 -5.05
CA SER A 31 -14.25 11.09 -4.94
C SER A 31 -13.81 11.89 -3.70
N SER A 32 -14.61 12.86 -3.26
CA SER A 32 -14.31 13.68 -2.08
C SER A 32 -14.46 12.94 -0.75
N LEU A 33 -15.29 11.89 -0.71
CA LEU A 33 -15.48 11.07 0.49
C LEU A 33 -14.20 10.32 0.88
N GLY A 34 -13.27 10.15 -0.06
CA GLY A 34 -12.01 9.46 0.18
C GLY A 34 -12.18 7.99 0.55
N SER A 35 -11.05 7.32 0.74
CA SER A 35 -11.02 5.99 1.37
C SER A 35 -10.30 6.15 2.70
N ASP A 36 -10.87 5.63 3.79
CA ASP A 36 -10.24 5.60 5.11
C ASP A 36 -9.30 4.39 5.27
N GLU A 37 -8.82 3.82 4.15
CA GLU A 37 -7.88 2.71 4.21
C GLU A 37 -6.58 3.20 4.87
N PRO A 38 -6.21 2.69 6.05
CA PRO A 38 -5.01 3.13 6.71
C PRO A 38 -3.81 2.85 5.81
N PRO A 39 -2.85 3.79 5.69
CA PRO A 39 -1.67 3.54 4.89
C PRO A 39 -0.95 2.30 5.42
N ALA A 40 -0.49 1.44 4.50
CA ALA A 40 0.25 0.26 4.88
C ALA A 40 1.40 0.63 5.83
N PRO A 41 1.63 -0.14 6.90
CA PRO A 41 2.63 0.19 7.89
C PRO A 41 3.99 0.32 7.22
N ARG A 42 4.64 1.47 7.39
CA ARG A 42 5.96 1.73 6.82
C ARG A 42 6.95 0.75 7.41
N ARG A 43 7.54 -0.11 6.57
CA ARG A 43 8.65 -0.97 6.99
C ARG A 43 9.85 -0.11 7.34
N THR A 44 10.35 -0.24 8.57
CA THR A 44 11.65 0.31 8.94
C THR A 44 12.73 -0.51 8.24
N PRO A 45 13.60 0.11 7.41
CA PRO A 45 14.75 -0.58 6.84
C PRO A 45 15.59 -1.24 7.93
N GLU A 46 16.18 -2.39 7.64
CA GLU A 46 16.91 -3.15 8.65
C GLU A 46 18.07 -2.38 9.29
N TRP A 47 18.69 -1.51 8.49
CA TRP A 47 19.74 -0.59 8.92
C TRP A 47 19.26 0.47 9.91
N ASN A 48 17.98 0.82 9.89
CA ASN A 48 17.38 1.84 10.75
C ASN A 48 16.67 1.25 11.99
N ARG A 49 16.85 -0.06 12.27
CA ARG A 49 16.21 -0.69 13.43
C ARG A 49 16.76 -0.11 14.75
N PRO A 50 15.90 0.35 15.69
CA PRO A 50 16.35 0.93 16.97
C PRO A 50 17.27 0.05 17.80
N GLY A 51 17.12 -1.28 17.74
CA GLY A 51 18.02 -2.22 18.44
C GLY A 51 19.49 -2.14 18.02
N ARG A 52 19.80 -1.49 16.88
CA ARG A 52 21.17 -1.22 16.43
C ARG A 52 21.76 0.08 17.01
N LEU A 53 20.94 0.95 17.62
CA LEU A 53 21.41 2.13 18.35
C LEU A 53 22.11 1.75 19.66
N THR A 54 21.91 0.52 20.12
CA THR A 54 22.54 -0.05 21.30
C THR A 54 23.48 -1.18 20.92
N ARG A 55 24.57 -1.36 21.67
CA ARG A 55 25.46 -2.50 21.50
C ARG A 55 24.73 -3.80 21.86
N VAL A 56 24.77 -4.79 20.97
CA VAL A 56 24.22 -6.14 21.20
C VAL A 56 25.36 -7.12 21.43
N THR A 57 25.16 -8.10 22.30
CA THR A 57 26.12 -9.18 22.52
C THR A 57 26.23 -10.06 21.27
N HIS A 58 27.43 -10.14 20.69
CA HIS A 58 27.72 -11.06 19.60
C HIS A 58 28.21 -12.40 20.17
N ARG A 59 27.64 -13.52 19.69
CA ARG A 59 28.12 -14.87 20.02
C ARG A 59 29.35 -15.21 19.17
N HIS A 60 30.23 -16.06 19.69
CA HIS A 60 31.25 -16.73 18.88
C HIS A 60 30.63 -17.89 18.10
N GLY A 61 31.21 -18.25 16.95
CA GLY A 61 30.78 -19.40 16.15
C GLY A 61 30.70 -19.13 14.65
N ALA A 62 30.34 -20.17 13.88
CA ALA A 62 30.20 -20.06 12.44
C ALA A 62 29.17 -18.97 12.06
N GLY A 63 29.57 -18.07 11.15
CA GLY A 63 28.71 -16.96 10.71
C GLY A 63 28.62 -15.77 11.67
N ALA A 64 29.23 -15.83 12.86
CA ALA A 64 29.19 -14.74 13.85
C ALA A 64 29.74 -13.42 13.31
N TRP A 65 30.85 -13.46 12.56
CA TRP A 65 31.45 -12.27 11.94
C TRP A 65 30.55 -11.64 10.87
N ARG A 66 29.82 -12.43 10.09
CA ARG A 66 28.86 -11.89 9.11
C ARG A 66 27.64 -11.28 9.81
N ALA A 67 27.19 -11.91 10.90
CA ALA A 67 26.04 -11.46 11.68
C ALA A 67 26.29 -10.19 12.51
N SER A 68 27.54 -9.76 12.69
CA SER A 68 27.85 -8.50 13.38
C SER A 68 27.68 -7.27 12.48
N GLY A 69 28.00 -7.39 11.19
CA GLY A 69 28.00 -6.27 10.25
C GLY A 69 26.79 -6.18 9.33
N LEU A 70 26.06 -7.28 9.12
CA LEU A 70 24.99 -7.32 8.12
C LEU A 70 23.57 -7.24 8.70
N PRO A 71 22.64 -6.59 7.98
CA PRO A 71 21.19 -6.75 8.11
C PRO A 71 20.76 -8.22 8.16
N ARG A 72 19.81 -8.56 9.04
CA ARG A 72 19.11 -9.85 9.08
C ARG A 72 17.63 -9.66 8.77
#